data_AF-A0A699T2W2-F1
#
_entry.id   AF-A0A699T2W2-F1
#
_cell.length_a   1.000
_cell.length_b   1.000
_cell.length_c   1.000
_cell.angle_alpha   90.00
_cell.angle_beta   90.00
_cell.angle_gamma   90.00
#
_symmetry.space_group_name_H-M   'P 1'
#
loop_
_entity.id
_entity.type
_entity.pdbx_description
1 polymer ?
#
loop_
_entity_poly.entity_id
_entity_poly.type
_entity_poly.pdbx_seq_one_letter_code
_entity_poly.pdbx_strand_id
1 'polypeptide(L)' 'CSDMLKRCEDTKLALNWKKSHFMVKEGIVLRHKISKKGIEVDKAKIKVISKLPHPMTVKGFEVS' A
#
# COMPACT_ATOMS: atom_id res chain seq x y z
N CYS A 1 10.78 -10.31 -11.48
CA CYS A 1 9.81 -9.73 -12.44
C CYS A 1 9.35 -10.72 -13.50
N SER A 2 10.17 -11.70 -13.89
CA SER A 2 9.80 -12.76 -14.85
C SER A 2 8.47 -13.43 -14.50
N ASP A 3 8.25 -13.79 -13.24
CA ASP A 3 7.09 -14.59 -12.85
C ASP A 3 5.78 -13.79 -12.87
N MET A 4 5.84 -12.49 -12.57
CA MET A 4 4.68 -11.60 -12.72
C MET A 4 4.34 -11.36 -14.19
N LEU A 5 5.35 -11.18 -15.05
CA LEU A 5 5.14 -11.02 -16.48
C LEU A 5 4.58 -12.31 -17.11
N LYS A 6 5.08 -13.47 -16.66
CA LYS A 6 4.58 -14.79 -17.05
C LYS A 6 3.10 -14.95 -16.71
N ARG A 7 2.69 -14.58 -15.50
CA ARG A 7 1.26 -14.59 -15.10
C ARG A 7 0.39 -13.67 -15.96
N CYS A 8 0.88 -12.50 -16.37
CA CYS A 8 0.15 -11.62 -17.28
C CYS A 8 -0.03 -12.27 -18.66
N GLU A 9 0.99 -12.97 -19.16
CA GLU A 9 0.91 -13.73 -20.40
C GLU A 9 -0.10 -14.89 -20.30
N ASP A 10 -0.03 -15.69 -19.23
CA ASP A 10 -0.92 -16.82 -18.98
C ASP A 10 -2.40 -16.40 -18.83
N THR A 11 -2.64 -15.23 -18.24
CA THR A 11 -3.99 -14.68 -18.03
C THR A 11 -4.46 -13.76 -19.17
N LYS A 12 -3.66 -13.61 -20.24
CA LYS A 12 -3.92 -12.69 -21.36
C LYS A 12 -4.19 -11.24 -20.91
N LEU A 13 -3.55 -10.82 -19.82
CA LEU A 13 -3.63 -9.46 -19.32
C LEU A 13 -2.62 -8.58 -20.07
N ALA A 14 -3.14 -7.62 -20.84
CA ALA A 14 -2.31 -6.62 -21.50
C ALA A 14 -1.81 -5.58 -20.50
N LEU A 15 -0.49 -5.51 -20.32
CA LEU A 15 0.14 -4.47 -19.51
C LEU A 15 0.32 -3.19 -20.34
N ASN A 16 -0.15 -2.06 -19.82
CA ASN A 16 0.09 -0.77 -20.44
C ASN A 16 1.51 -0.29 -20.09
N TRP A 17 2.45 -0.48 -21.01
CA TRP A 17 3.85 -0.09 -20.82
C TRP A 17 4.06 1.40 -20.49
N LYS A 18 3.19 2.31 -20.96
CA LYS A 18 3.27 3.76 -20.64
C LYS A 18 2.83 4.09 -19.22
N LYS A 19 1.95 3.29 -18.64
CA LYS A 19 1.40 3.50 -17.29
C LYS A 19 2.00 2.56 -16.24
N SER A 20 2.70 1.53 -16.69
CA SER A 20 3.32 0.54 -15.82
C SER A 20 4.69 1.01 -15.32
N HIS A 21 4.74 1.37 -14.03
CA HIS A 21 5.99 1.64 -13.33
C HIS A 21 6.56 0.34 -12.75
N PHE A 22 7.34 -0.39 -13.55
CA PHE A 22 8.03 -1.60 -13.10
C PHE A 22 9.43 -1.29 -12.56
N MET A 23 9.88 -2.04 -11.55
CA MET A 23 11.23 -1.99 -11.00
C MET A 23 11.68 -0.63 -10.45
N VAL A 24 10.74 0.22 -10.02
CA VAL A 24 11.05 1.48 -9.35
C VAL A 24 11.39 1.27 -7.87
N LYS A 25 12.33 2.05 -7.33
CA LYS A 25 12.72 1.98 -5.90
C LYS A 25 11.62 2.49 -4.97
N GLU A 26 10.79 3.40 -5.48
CA GLU A 26 9.64 4.01 -4.80
C GLU A 26 8.51 4.17 -5.81
N GLY A 27 7.26 4.00 -5.38
CA GLY A 27 6.08 4.12 -6.24
C GLY A 27 4.84 4.51 -5.47
N ILE A 28 3.81 5.00 -6.17
CA ILE A 28 2.51 5.32 -5.56
C ILE A 28 1.52 4.21 -5.92
N VAL A 29 0.94 3.57 -4.91
CA VAL A 29 -0.10 2.55 -5.06
C VAL A 29 -1.26 2.95 -4.16
N LEU A 30 -2.47 3.03 -4.72
CA LEU A 30 -3.67 3.46 -3.97
C LEU A 30 -3.48 4.80 -3.24
N ARG A 31 -2.77 5.76 -3.85
CA ARG A 31 -2.37 7.06 -3.28
C ARG A 31 -1.39 7.00 -2.10
N HIS A 32 -0.88 5.82 -1.77
CA HIS A 32 0.16 5.64 -0.78
C HIS A 32 1.52 5.51 -1.44
N LYS A 33 2.51 6.24 -0.92
CA LYS A 33 3.89 6.09 -1.33
C LYS A 33 4.46 4.82 -0.69
N ILE A 34 4.92 3.91 -1.52
CA ILE A 34 5.54 2.64 -1.13
C ILE A 34 7.03 2.74 -1.46
N SER A 35 7.86 2.36 -0.49
CA SER A 35 9.32 2.26 -0.63
C SER A 35 9.82 0.92 -0.09
N LYS A 36 11.13 0.65 -0.22
CA LYS A 36 11.77 -0.51 0.43
C LYS A 36 11.61 -0.53 1.96
N LYS A 37 11.36 0.62 2.58
CA LYS A 37 11.11 0.74 4.03
C LYS A 37 9.66 0.43 4.41
N GLY A 38 8.81 0.10 3.43
CA GLY A 38 7.37 -0.11 3.60
C GLY A 38 6.54 1.05 3.06
N ILE A 39 5.29 1.11 3.53
CA ILE A 39 4.36 2.20 3.24
C ILE A 39 4.80 3.44 4.01
N GLU A 40 5.09 4.52 3.30
CA GLU A 40 5.47 5.79 3.93
C GLU A 40 4.24 6.40 4.61
N VAL A 41 4.29 6.48 5.95
CA VAL A 41 3.29 7.16 6.78
C VAL A 41 3.83 8.52 7.16
N ASP A 42 2.99 9.55 7.00
CA ASP A 42 3.34 10.92 7.40
C ASP A 42 3.71 10.98 8.89
N LYS A 43 4.90 11.52 9.19
CA LYS A 43 5.40 11.69 10.56
C LYS A 43 4.44 12.52 11.42
N ALA A 44 3.72 13.47 10.84
CA ALA A 44 2.70 14.25 11.53
C ALA A 44 1.53 13.36 11.97
N LYS A 45 1.08 12.42 11.12
CA LYS A 45 0.04 11.44 11.49
C LYS A 45 0.50 10.53 12.61
N ILE A 46 1.77 10.08 12.57
CA ILE A 46 2.37 9.28 13.67
C ILE A 46 2.35 10.08 14.98
N LYS A 47 2.76 11.35 14.95
CA LYS A 47 2.80 12.22 16.13
C LYS A 47 1.42 12.49 16.74
N VAL A 48 0.38 12.54 15.91
CA VAL A 48 -1.00 12.66 16.38
C VAL A 48 -1.45 11.36 17.03
N ILE A 49 -1.22 10.21 16.39
CA ILE A 49 -1.57 8.89 16.94
C ILE A 49 -0.82 8.62 18.25
N SER A 50 0.47 8.97 18.34
CA SER A 50 1.27 8.76 19.54
C SER A 50 0.83 9.61 20.72
N LYS A 51 0.12 10.72 20.46
CA LYS A 51 -0.43 11.61 21.49
C LYS A 51 -1.88 11.29 21.83
N LEU A 52 -2.56 10.48 21.03
CA LEU A 52 -3.90 10.02 21.38
C LEU A 52 -3.79 9.11 22.60
N PRO A 53 -4.71 9.26 23.57
CA PRO A 53 -4.80 8.28 24.65
C PRO A 53 -5.01 6.90 24.02
N HIS A 54 -4.43 5.86 24.63
CA HIS A 54 -4.73 4.49 24.23
C HIS A 54 -6.25 4.36 24.15
N PRO A 55 -6.83 3.90 23.03
CA PRO A 55 -8.27 3.77 22.91
C PRO A 55 -8.76 2.77 23.97
N MET A 56 -9.13 3.28 25.14
CA MET A 56 -9.86 2.55 26.18
C MET A 56 -11.32 2.48 25.77
N THR A 57 -11.59 1.93 24.59
CA THR A 57 -12.94 1.49 24.24
C THR A 57 -12.83 0.48 23.10
N VAL A 58 -12.61 -0.77 23.48
CA VAL A 58 -13.32 -1.87 22.82
C VAL A 58 -14.80 -1.76 23.18
N LYS A 59 -15.48 -0.71 22.72
CA LYS A 59 -16.94 -0.81 22.55
C LYS A 59 -17.06 -1.66 21.31
N GLY A 60 -17.48 -2.91 21.52
CA GLY A 60 -17.49 -3.95 20.51
C GLY A 60 -18.00 -3.43 19.17
N PHE A 61 -17.34 -3.86 18.11
CA PHE A 61 -18.08 -4.07 16.86
C PHE A 61 -19.16 -5.09 17.19
N GLU A 62 -20.36 -4.62 17.57
CA GLU A 62 -21.58 -5.38 17.35
C GLU A 62 -21.73 -5.45 15.83
N VAL A 63 -21.24 -6.56 15.28
CA VAL A 63 -21.70 -7.04 13.98
C VAL A 63 -23.15 -7.47 14.22
N SER A 64 -24.08 -6.56 13.89
CA SER A 64 -25.45 -6.93 13.55
C SER A 64 -25.48 -7.58 12.17
#